data_AF-A0A7J8AIB6-F1
#
_entry.id   AF-A0A7J8AIB6-F1
#
_cell.length_a   1.000
_cell.length_b   1.000
_cell.length_c   1.000
_cell.angle_alpha   90.00
_cell.angle_beta   90.00
_cell.angle_gamma   90.00
#
_symmetry.space_group_name_H-M   'P 1'
#
loop_
_entity.id
_entity.type
_entity.pdbx_description
1 polymer ?
#
loop_
_entity_poly.entity_id
_entity_poly.type
_entity_poly.pdbx_seq_one_letter_code
_entity_poly.pdbx_strand_id
1 'polypeptide(L)'
;MKASAGFSPVPGEEPGCHLSKKAKVCLGILLCVLVAGTIVAVVVGVLKWPRTPPHREWNGTGTTPHFSEIVLGRCYTYTQVLRPELRHKDCGQIGKAFMNAFLSKDPCNSSEQDYQLLLKLTNQTTPCHTNVFWSKSNQLAHQYTRVRQDMFTLEDTLMGYIADGLDLKF
;
A
#
# COMPACT_ATOMS: atom_id res chain seq x y z
N MET A 1 76.13 74.13 -13.32
CA MET A 1 74.86 74.03 -14.09
C MET A 1 74.10 72.80 -13.58
N LYS A 2 72.78 72.93 -13.36
CA LYS A 2 71.76 71.93 -12.93
C LYS A 2 71.94 70.53 -13.56
N ALA A 3 71.46 69.40 -13.02
CA ALA A 3 70.19 69.11 -12.32
C ALA A 3 70.32 67.80 -11.50
N SER A 4 69.82 67.76 -10.25
CA SER A 4 68.55 67.15 -9.80
C SER A 4 68.47 65.62 -9.88
N ALA A 5 68.67 64.96 -8.74
CA ALA A 5 68.35 63.56 -8.51
C ALA A 5 66.84 63.38 -8.29
N GLY A 6 66.17 62.61 -9.15
CA GLY A 6 64.79 62.19 -8.98
C GLY A 6 64.72 60.90 -8.17
N PHE A 7 64.08 60.97 -7.00
CA PHE A 7 63.63 59.79 -6.26
C PHE A 7 62.33 59.27 -6.90
N SER A 8 62.29 57.99 -7.26
CA SER A 8 61.04 57.29 -7.61
C SER A 8 60.23 56.98 -6.34
N PRO A 9 58.93 57.31 -6.28
CA PRO A 9 58.07 56.86 -5.19
C PRO A 9 57.49 55.45 -5.41
N VAL A 10 57.12 54.89 -4.27
CA VAL A 10 56.53 53.58 -3.92
C VAL A 10 55.24 53.23 -4.69
N PRO A 11 54.88 51.92 -4.86
CA PRO A 11 53.65 51.50 -5.54
C PRO A 11 52.39 52.01 -4.83
N GLY A 12 51.48 52.58 -5.62
CA GLY A 12 50.17 53.04 -5.15
C GLY A 12 49.27 51.88 -4.71
N GLU A 13 48.74 52.05 -3.50
CA GLU A 13 47.69 51.27 -2.85
C GLU A 13 46.40 51.24 -3.70
N GLU A 14 45.80 50.06 -3.86
CA GLU A 14 44.51 49.91 -4.56
C GLU A 14 43.37 50.62 -3.78
N PRO A 15 42.51 51.43 -4.44
CA PRO A 15 41.39 52.05 -3.75
C PRO A 15 40.28 51.02 -3.53
N GLY A 16 40.05 50.66 -2.26
CA GLY A 16 38.86 49.92 -1.83
C GLY A 16 37.57 50.67 -2.20
N CYS A 17 36.65 49.97 -2.87
CA CYS A 17 35.34 50.48 -3.25
C CYS A 17 34.51 50.88 -2.02
N HIS A 18 34.41 52.18 -1.76
CA HIS A 18 33.57 52.74 -0.72
C HIS A 18 32.09 52.73 -1.15
N LEU A 19 31.39 51.63 -0.85
CA LEU A 19 29.97 51.45 -1.20
C LEU A 19 29.11 52.53 -0.52
N SER A 20 28.47 53.38 -1.33
CA SER A 20 27.65 54.52 -0.90
C SER A 20 26.59 54.13 0.14
N LYS A 21 26.34 54.99 1.14
CA LYS A 21 25.33 54.76 2.20
C LYS A 21 23.96 54.37 1.64
N LYS A 22 23.60 54.92 0.46
CA LYS A 22 22.35 54.59 -0.25
C LYS A 22 22.32 53.15 -0.77
N ALA A 23 23.45 52.63 -1.24
CA ALA A 23 23.56 51.25 -1.71
C ALA A 23 23.43 50.23 -0.57
N LYS A 24 23.94 50.55 0.63
CA LYS A 24 23.75 49.71 1.84
C LYS A 24 22.29 49.66 2.29
N VAL A 25 21.57 50.79 2.22
CA VAL A 25 20.13 50.86 2.52
C VAL A 25 19.31 50.06 1.50
N CYS A 26 19.60 50.19 0.20
CA CYS A 26 18.94 49.39 -0.84
C CYS A 26 19.20 47.89 -0.67
N LEU A 27 20.43 47.49 -0.33
CA LEU A 27 20.77 46.09 -0.09
C LEU A 27 20.02 45.53 1.13
N GLY A 28 19.92 46.31 2.21
CA GLY A 28 19.14 45.93 3.39
C GLY A 28 17.65 45.75 3.09
N ILE A 29 17.05 46.66 2.33
CA ILE A 29 15.64 46.55 1.90
C ILE A 29 15.45 45.32 1.01
N LEU A 30 16.35 45.10 0.06
CA LEU A 30 16.28 43.94 -0.84
C LEU A 30 16.37 42.62 -0.08
N LEU A 31 17.29 42.52 0.88
CA LEU A 31 17.41 41.34 1.76
C LEU A 31 16.15 41.12 2.59
N CYS A 32 15.56 42.17 3.16
CA CYS A 32 14.30 42.07 3.90
C CYS A 32 13.14 41.57 3.03
N VAL A 33 13.04 42.04 1.79
CA VAL A 33 12.00 41.60 0.84
C VAL A 33 12.20 40.13 0.45
N LEU A 34 13.45 39.71 0.22
CA LEU A 34 13.76 38.30 -0.09
C LEU A 34 13.42 37.39 1.09
N VAL A 35 13.80 37.77 2.31
CA VAL A 35 13.48 37.02 3.52
C VAL A 35 11.96 36.94 3.73
N ALA A 36 11.24 38.05 3.63
CA ALA A 36 9.78 38.07 3.75
C ALA A 36 9.12 37.19 2.66
N GLY A 37 9.61 37.26 1.41
CA GLY A 37 9.14 36.43 0.31
C GLY A 37 9.33 34.92 0.57
N THR A 38 10.49 34.52 1.09
CA THR A 38 10.74 33.11 1.45
C THR A 38 9.85 32.64 2.59
N ILE A 39 9.62 33.46 3.61
CA ILE A 39 8.73 33.12 4.72
C ILE A 39 7.31 32.94 4.21
N VAL A 40 6.81 33.85 3.38
CA VAL A 40 5.48 33.74 2.78
C VAL A 40 5.36 32.48 1.91
N ALA A 41 6.36 32.19 1.09
CA ALA A 41 6.38 30.99 0.25
C ALA A 41 6.35 29.70 1.08
N VAL A 42 7.13 29.64 2.17
CA VAL A 42 7.13 28.50 3.10
C VAL A 42 5.79 28.35 3.78
N VAL A 43 5.22 29.45 4.30
CA VAL A 43 3.91 29.44 4.99
C VAL A 43 2.80 29.00 4.03
N VAL A 44 2.78 29.51 2.80
CA VAL A 44 1.82 29.09 1.77
C VAL A 44 2.04 27.63 1.38
N GLY A 45 3.29 27.18 1.24
CA GLY A 45 3.64 25.80 0.95
C GLY A 45 3.17 24.82 2.03
N VAL A 46 3.32 25.19 3.30
CA VAL A 46 2.85 24.40 4.45
C VAL A 46 1.32 24.41 4.54
N LEU A 47 0.68 25.57 4.38
CA LEU A 47 -0.78 25.71 4.43
C LEU A 47 -1.49 24.97 3.28
N LYS A 48 -0.86 24.94 2.10
CA LYS A 48 -1.36 24.22 0.92
C LYS A 48 -0.85 22.79 0.82
N TRP A 49 -0.05 22.32 1.77
CA TRP A 49 0.36 20.92 1.80
C TRP A 49 -0.90 20.05 1.97
N PRO A 50 -1.12 19.04 1.11
CA PRO A 50 -2.26 18.16 1.25
C PRO A 50 -2.20 17.51 2.63
N ARG A 51 -3.15 17.84 3.51
CA ARG A 51 -3.35 17.07 4.74
C ARG A 51 -3.69 15.66 4.29
N THR A 52 -2.95 14.67 4.79
CA THR A 52 -3.28 13.26 4.61
C THR A 52 -4.75 13.05 4.93
N PRO A 53 -5.53 12.39 4.06
CA PRO A 53 -6.93 12.14 4.35
C PRO A 53 -7.05 11.39 5.68
N PRO A 54 -8.09 11.67 6.48
CA PRO A 54 -8.31 10.96 7.73
C PRO A 54 -8.38 9.45 7.46
N HIS A 55 -7.74 8.67 8.32
CA HIS A 55 -7.82 7.21 8.29
C HIS A 55 -9.30 6.81 8.36
N ARG A 56 -9.79 6.09 7.34
CA ARG A 56 -11.16 5.58 7.36
C ARG A 56 -11.22 4.46 8.41
N GLU A 57 -12.02 4.66 9.45
CA GLU A 57 -12.31 3.60 10.41
C GLU A 57 -13.53 2.82 9.95
N TRP A 58 -13.43 1.49 9.95
CA TRP A 58 -14.54 0.62 9.57
C TRP A 58 -15.13 -0.09 10.79
N ASN A 59 -16.43 -0.35 10.76
CA ASN A 59 -17.16 -0.98 11.86
C ASN A 59 -17.09 -2.52 11.86
N GLY A 60 -16.55 -3.14 10.81
CA GLY A 60 -16.43 -4.59 10.70
C GLY A 60 -15.33 -5.20 11.58
N THR A 61 -15.41 -6.51 11.83
CA THR A 61 -14.34 -7.30 12.45
C THR A 61 -13.03 -7.11 11.69
N GLY A 62 -11.90 -7.06 12.39
CA GLY A 62 -10.56 -6.98 11.79
C GLY A 62 -10.21 -8.18 10.92
N THR A 63 -9.13 -8.05 10.14
CA THR A 63 -8.55 -9.20 9.44
C THR A 63 -8.18 -10.29 10.45
N THR A 64 -8.53 -11.54 10.16
CA THR A 64 -8.17 -12.68 11.00
C THR A 64 -6.64 -12.71 11.24
N PRO A 65 -6.16 -12.83 12.48
CA PRO A 65 -4.73 -12.96 12.76
C PRO A 65 -4.11 -14.14 12.01
N HIS A 66 -2.90 -13.96 11.49
CA HIS A 66 -2.19 -14.99 10.70
C HIS A 66 -2.95 -15.46 9.45
N PHE A 67 -3.75 -14.58 8.84
CA PHE A 67 -4.57 -14.90 7.67
C PHE A 67 -3.77 -15.61 6.57
N SER A 68 -2.60 -15.10 6.20
CA SER A 68 -1.76 -15.66 5.12
C SER A 68 -1.31 -17.09 5.45
N GLU A 69 -0.85 -17.30 6.67
CA GLU A 69 -0.39 -18.61 7.15
C GLU A 69 -1.54 -19.61 7.25
N ILE A 70 -2.72 -19.17 7.69
CA ILE A 70 -3.93 -19.99 7.74
C ILE A 70 -4.35 -20.40 6.33
N VAL A 71 -4.42 -19.47 5.38
CA VAL A 71 -4.76 -19.76 3.98
C VAL A 71 -3.79 -20.76 3.38
N LEU A 72 -2.48 -20.57 3.58
CA LEU A 72 -1.46 -21.46 3.06
C LEU A 72 -1.57 -22.87 3.70
N GLY A 73 -1.71 -22.94 5.03
CA GLY A 73 -1.85 -24.20 5.76
C GLY A 73 -3.11 -24.97 5.38
N ARG A 74 -4.25 -24.27 5.21
CA ARG A 74 -5.51 -24.87 4.75
C ARG A 74 -5.39 -25.37 3.32
N CYS A 75 -4.71 -24.64 2.42
CA CYS A 75 -4.49 -25.10 1.05
C CYS A 75 -3.70 -26.41 1.02
N TYR A 76 -2.60 -26.50 1.78
CA TYR A 76 -1.83 -27.75 1.86
C TYR A 76 -2.63 -28.88 2.50
N THR A 77 -3.37 -28.61 3.58
CA THR A 77 -4.25 -29.62 4.20
C THR A 77 -5.27 -30.15 3.19
N TYR A 78 -5.92 -29.27 2.45
CA TYR A 78 -6.93 -29.65 1.48
C TYR A 78 -6.32 -30.46 0.32
N THR A 79 -5.27 -29.95 -0.30
CA THR A 79 -4.69 -30.57 -1.52
C THR A 79 -3.88 -31.84 -1.23
N GLN A 80 -3.26 -31.95 -0.05
CA GLN A 80 -2.38 -33.07 0.27
C GLN A 80 -3.09 -34.20 1.02
N VAL A 81 -4.04 -33.85 1.89
CA VAL A 81 -4.71 -34.78 2.82
C VAL A 81 -6.15 -35.04 2.39
N LEU A 82 -6.97 -34.01 2.21
CA LEU A 82 -8.42 -34.17 2.01
C LEU A 82 -8.79 -34.53 0.57
N ARG A 83 -8.09 -33.96 -0.41
CA ARG A 83 -8.32 -34.13 -1.85
C ARG A 83 -6.99 -34.35 -2.59
N PRO A 84 -6.35 -35.54 -2.43
CA PRO A 84 -5.10 -35.87 -3.10
C PRO A 84 -5.12 -35.70 -4.63
N GLU A 85 -6.29 -35.74 -5.26
CA GLU A 85 -6.50 -35.43 -6.67
C GLU A 85 -6.07 -34.00 -7.06
N LEU A 86 -6.03 -33.07 -6.10
CA LEU A 86 -5.61 -31.68 -6.29
C LEU A 86 -4.16 -31.39 -5.86
N ARG A 87 -3.34 -32.42 -5.61
CA ARG A 87 -1.92 -32.22 -5.22
C ARG A 87 -1.08 -31.41 -6.20
N HIS A 88 -1.50 -31.37 -7.46
CA HIS A 88 -0.83 -30.60 -8.52
C HIS A 88 -1.05 -29.08 -8.40
N LYS A 89 -1.95 -28.62 -7.52
CA LYS A 89 -2.23 -27.19 -7.30
C LYS A 89 -1.08 -26.55 -6.50
N ASP A 90 -0.60 -25.41 -6.99
CA ASP A 90 0.45 -24.64 -6.32
C ASP A 90 -0.15 -23.74 -5.22
N CYS A 91 -0.07 -24.21 -3.97
CA CYS A 91 -0.58 -23.46 -2.82
C CYS A 91 0.16 -22.13 -2.57
N GLY A 92 1.42 -22.01 -2.98
CA GLY A 92 2.16 -20.74 -2.89
C GLY A 92 1.60 -19.70 -3.86
N GLN A 93 1.31 -20.11 -5.10
CA GLN A 93 0.65 -19.25 -6.08
C GLN A 93 -0.79 -18.91 -5.69
N ILE A 94 -1.55 -19.86 -5.17
CA ILE A 94 -2.92 -19.63 -4.68
C ILE A 94 -2.93 -18.61 -3.56
N GLY A 95 -2.09 -18.79 -2.53
CA GLY A 95 -1.99 -17.84 -1.41
C GLY A 95 -1.61 -16.43 -1.89
N LYS A 96 -0.61 -16.33 -2.78
CA LYS A 96 -0.21 -15.05 -3.38
C LYS A 96 -1.32 -14.39 -4.19
N ALA A 97 -2.03 -15.16 -5.00
CA ALA A 97 -3.16 -14.66 -5.78
C ALA A 97 -4.30 -14.17 -4.88
N PHE A 98 -4.56 -14.86 -3.77
CA PHE A 98 -5.56 -14.44 -2.79
C PHE A 98 -5.17 -13.10 -2.16
N MET A 99 -3.95 -12.99 -1.62
CA MET A 99 -3.48 -11.74 -1.03
C MET A 99 -3.52 -10.58 -2.02
N ASN A 100 -3.08 -10.80 -3.27
CA ASN A 100 -3.08 -9.76 -4.30
C ASN A 100 -4.48 -9.31 -4.75
N ALA A 101 -5.52 -10.12 -4.49
CA ALA A 101 -6.88 -9.75 -4.85
C ALA A 101 -7.37 -8.53 -4.05
N PHE A 102 -6.87 -8.33 -2.83
CA PHE A 102 -7.35 -7.29 -1.91
C PHE A 102 -6.25 -6.34 -1.39
N LEU A 103 -4.97 -6.73 -1.41
CA LEU A 103 -3.90 -5.90 -0.86
C LEU A 103 -3.82 -4.54 -1.57
N SER A 104 -3.70 -3.47 -0.77
CA SER A 104 -3.55 -2.08 -1.24
C SER A 104 -4.71 -1.57 -2.11
N LYS A 105 -5.92 -2.11 -1.92
CA LYS A 105 -7.15 -1.66 -2.59
C LYS A 105 -8.13 -1.05 -1.60
N ASP A 106 -9.02 -0.17 -2.07
CA ASP A 106 -10.15 0.29 -1.26
C ASP A 106 -11.11 -0.91 -1.06
N PRO A 107 -11.39 -1.33 0.19
CA PRO A 107 -12.24 -2.49 0.46
C PRO A 107 -13.68 -2.31 -0.05
N CYS A 108 -14.15 -1.07 -0.26
CA CYS A 108 -15.45 -0.79 -0.87
C CYS A 108 -15.43 -0.83 -2.40
N ASN A 109 -14.25 -0.93 -3.02
CA ASN A 109 -14.07 -0.99 -4.46
C ASN A 109 -13.53 -2.36 -4.92
N SER A 110 -14.05 -3.44 -4.34
CA SER A 110 -13.74 -4.80 -4.77
C SER A 110 -14.58 -5.22 -5.96
N SER A 111 -13.97 -5.85 -6.95
CA SER A 111 -14.65 -6.39 -8.13
C SER A 111 -14.39 -7.89 -8.29
N GLU A 112 -15.24 -8.59 -9.05
CA GLU A 112 -15.01 -10.01 -9.36
C GLU A 112 -13.71 -10.20 -10.16
N GLN A 113 -13.32 -9.21 -10.96
CA GLN A 113 -12.11 -9.21 -11.77
C GLN A 113 -10.85 -9.34 -10.91
N ASP A 114 -10.86 -8.78 -9.71
CA ASP A 114 -9.75 -8.86 -8.76
C ASP A 114 -9.45 -10.31 -8.33
N TYR A 115 -10.46 -11.18 -8.35
CA TYR A 115 -10.36 -12.58 -7.92
C TYR A 115 -10.20 -13.57 -9.08
N GLN A 116 -10.21 -13.13 -10.34
CA GLN A 116 -10.19 -14.04 -11.49
C GLN A 116 -9.00 -14.99 -11.49
N LEU A 117 -7.80 -14.50 -11.16
CA LEU A 117 -6.62 -15.34 -11.07
C LEU A 117 -6.77 -16.38 -9.96
N LEU A 118 -7.27 -15.99 -8.80
CA LEU A 118 -7.51 -16.89 -7.68
C LEU A 118 -8.50 -18.00 -8.09
N LEU A 119 -9.66 -17.63 -8.64
CA LEU A 119 -10.69 -18.55 -9.10
C LEU A 119 -10.16 -19.53 -10.16
N LYS A 120 -9.30 -19.06 -11.06
CA LYS A 120 -8.63 -19.91 -12.06
C LYS A 120 -7.70 -20.93 -11.40
N LEU A 121 -6.88 -20.50 -10.44
CA LEU A 121 -5.95 -21.38 -9.74
C LEU A 121 -6.69 -22.39 -8.86
N THR A 122 -7.75 -21.98 -8.19
CA THR A 122 -8.54 -22.83 -7.29
C THR A 122 -9.68 -23.58 -7.97
N ASN A 123 -9.77 -23.55 -9.30
CA ASN A 123 -10.81 -24.28 -10.04
C ASN A 123 -10.80 -25.77 -9.68
N GLN A 124 -11.98 -26.26 -9.28
CA GLN A 124 -12.25 -27.63 -8.88
C GLN A 124 -13.64 -28.01 -9.39
N THR A 125 -13.75 -29.19 -10.00
CA THR A 125 -15.04 -29.76 -10.39
C THR A 125 -15.63 -30.53 -9.21
N THR A 126 -16.87 -30.23 -8.86
CA THR A 126 -17.65 -31.06 -7.92
C THR A 126 -18.51 -32.05 -8.70
N PRO A 127 -18.81 -33.23 -8.13
CA PRO A 127 -19.72 -34.18 -8.78
C PRO A 127 -21.09 -33.56 -9.04
N CYS A 128 -21.76 -34.02 -10.10
CA CYS A 128 -23.12 -33.58 -10.40
C CYS A 128 -24.08 -34.08 -9.31
N HIS A 129 -25.11 -33.29 -9.01
CA HIS A 129 -26.19 -33.62 -8.05
C HIS A 129 -25.76 -33.82 -6.59
N THR A 130 -24.52 -33.48 -6.24
CA THR A 130 -24.01 -33.56 -4.86
C THR A 130 -23.92 -32.20 -4.16
N ASN A 131 -24.21 -31.11 -4.86
CA ASN A 131 -24.06 -29.76 -4.32
C ASN A 131 -25.21 -29.42 -3.37
N VAL A 132 -24.88 -28.92 -2.18
CA VAL A 132 -25.79 -28.48 -1.14
C VAL A 132 -25.66 -26.97 -0.98
N PHE A 133 -26.74 -26.26 -1.27
CA PHE A 133 -26.81 -24.81 -1.08
C PHE A 133 -27.52 -24.50 0.23
N TRP A 134 -27.09 -23.44 0.89
CA TRP A 134 -27.67 -23.01 2.16
C TRP A 134 -27.75 -21.48 2.22
N SER A 135 -28.71 -20.98 3.01
CA SER A 135 -28.85 -19.56 3.30
C SER A 135 -29.33 -19.41 4.74
N LYS A 136 -28.52 -18.77 5.57
CA LYS A 136 -28.74 -18.64 7.03
C LYS A 136 -28.84 -19.97 7.79
N SER A 137 -28.50 -21.09 7.15
CA SER A 137 -28.56 -22.45 7.70
C SER A 137 -27.21 -23.18 7.62
N ASN A 138 -26.10 -22.43 7.62
CA ASN A 138 -24.73 -22.93 7.52
C ASN A 138 -24.48 -24.16 8.42
N GLN A 139 -24.77 -24.04 9.72
CA GLN A 139 -24.49 -25.10 10.69
C GLN A 139 -25.22 -26.41 10.35
N LEU A 140 -26.48 -26.31 9.93
CA LEU A 140 -27.28 -27.49 9.54
C LEU A 140 -26.74 -28.11 8.24
N ALA A 141 -26.38 -27.27 7.27
CA ALA A 141 -25.83 -27.74 5.99
C ALA A 141 -24.52 -28.51 6.19
N HIS A 142 -23.60 -27.99 7.01
CA HIS A 142 -22.35 -28.69 7.32
C HIS A 142 -22.56 -29.95 8.17
N GLN A 143 -23.52 -29.95 9.10
CA GLN A 143 -23.87 -31.18 9.82
C GLN A 143 -24.38 -32.26 8.85
N TYR A 144 -25.18 -31.86 7.86
CA TYR A 144 -25.67 -32.76 6.83
C TYR A 144 -24.54 -33.32 5.96
N THR A 145 -23.62 -32.51 5.46
CA THR A 145 -22.50 -33.00 4.61
C THR A 145 -21.47 -33.83 5.38
N ARG A 146 -21.31 -33.63 6.70
CA ARG A 146 -20.48 -34.53 7.52
C ARG A 146 -21.04 -35.94 7.62
N VAL A 147 -22.38 -36.07 7.67
CA VAL A 147 -23.06 -37.38 7.69
C VAL A 147 -23.14 -37.97 6.28
N ARG A 148 -23.44 -37.12 5.30
CA ARG A 148 -23.51 -37.44 3.87
C ARG A 148 -22.25 -36.98 3.17
N GLN A 149 -21.17 -37.75 3.36
CA GLN A 149 -19.83 -37.43 2.85
C GLN A 149 -19.74 -37.36 1.31
N ASP A 150 -20.80 -37.79 0.61
CA ASP A 150 -20.98 -37.66 -0.83
C ASP A 150 -21.45 -36.26 -1.27
N MET A 151 -21.89 -35.41 -0.33
CA MET A 151 -22.45 -34.08 -0.57
C MET A 151 -21.43 -32.98 -0.28
N PHE A 152 -21.56 -31.86 -1.00
CA PHE A 152 -20.60 -30.74 -0.96
C PHE A 152 -21.32 -29.41 -0.80
N THR A 153 -20.97 -28.63 0.23
CA THR A 153 -21.26 -27.19 0.24
C THR A 153 -20.17 -26.41 -0.51
N LEU A 154 -20.32 -25.09 -0.60
CA LEU A 154 -19.27 -24.24 -1.19
C LEU A 154 -17.97 -24.35 -0.39
N GLU A 155 -18.07 -24.40 0.93
CA GLU A 155 -16.97 -24.52 1.88
C GLU A 155 -16.23 -25.86 1.77
N ASP A 156 -16.86 -26.89 1.19
CA ASP A 156 -16.24 -28.19 0.93
C ASP A 156 -15.37 -28.19 -0.35
N THR A 157 -15.33 -27.09 -1.11
CA THR A 157 -14.42 -26.88 -2.27
C THR A 157 -13.08 -26.28 -1.84
N LEU A 158 -12.03 -26.36 -2.66
CA LEU A 158 -10.72 -25.77 -2.35
C LEU A 158 -10.82 -24.28 -2.00
N MET A 159 -11.52 -23.49 -2.83
CA MET A 159 -11.67 -22.04 -2.60
C MET A 159 -12.49 -21.75 -1.34
N GLY A 160 -13.59 -22.50 -1.13
CA GLY A 160 -14.41 -22.34 0.06
C GLY A 160 -13.64 -22.71 1.33
N TYR A 161 -12.97 -23.87 1.34
CA TYR A 161 -12.25 -24.38 2.49
C TYR A 161 -11.14 -23.43 2.97
N ILE A 162 -10.38 -22.84 2.04
CA ILE A 162 -9.31 -21.89 2.42
C ILE A 162 -9.88 -20.59 2.99
N ALA A 163 -11.07 -20.16 2.57
CA ALA A 163 -11.70 -18.90 2.98
C ALA A 163 -12.70 -19.05 4.14
N ASP A 164 -13.12 -20.28 4.47
CA ASP A 164 -14.22 -20.55 5.38
C ASP A 164 -13.99 -19.95 6.78
N GLY A 165 -14.94 -19.12 7.22
CA GLY A 165 -14.88 -18.45 8.53
C GLY A 165 -13.71 -17.48 8.72
N LEU A 166 -13.12 -16.95 7.65
CA LEU A 166 -12.10 -15.90 7.73
C LEU A 166 -12.70 -14.52 7.45
N ASP A 167 -12.21 -13.53 8.20
CA ASP A 167 -12.55 -12.11 8.02
C ASP A 167 -11.36 -11.36 7.42
N LEU A 168 -11.67 -10.41 6.54
CA LEU A 168 -10.71 -9.50 5.90
C LEU A 168 -11.17 -8.06 6.07
N LYS A 169 -10.33 -7.25 6.72
CA LYS A 169 -10.50 -5.80 6.89
C LYS A 169 -9.24 -5.08 6.46
N PHE A 170 -9.42 -4.10 5.57
CA PHE A 170 -8.38 -3.18 5.09
C PHE A 170 -8.74 -1.77 5.47
#